data_AF-F9X6S9-F1
#
_entry.id   AF-F9X6S9-F1
#
_cell.length_a   1.000
_cell.length_b   1.000
_cell.length_c   1.000
_cell.angle_alpha   90.00
_cell.angle_beta   90.00
_cell.angle_gamma   90.00
#
_symmetry.space_group_name_H-M   'P 1'
#
loop_
_entity.id
_entity.type
_entity.pdbx_description
1 polymer ?
#
loop_
_entity_poly.entity_id
_entity_poly.type
_entity_poly.pdbx_seq_one_letter_code
_entity_poly.pdbx_strand_id
1 'polypeptide(L)'
;MRRAKIESSKEKPIEQTRCSTIDFRKTWQYANSRLPPHVPPMKMYMATWQIVCMAAQGSLDVYRRPQKEEKEDYVKADWRQGTKAMVINSRPVDDRNLIVIAIRGSRWNIIDWAVNFRPAPSEPIGFLDDEGNACHAGFLQVARAMVAPIAARLRNMLEQNPSRASSSLLFTGHSAGGAVASLLYMHMMATTFESELNLLTGCFKRVHCVTFGTPPLTFLPLHNPPGKKYERNVFLSFANEGDPVVRADRQYLSTLTRIIAAPSPLSDASLKQRMKQGNTSAADLKPLKWEVPPATLSNAGRMVLLRERPGKKGTVEAVQVTDEQLREVIFGDPEMHHMDLYKRRIDELAIAAVTGAKVS
;
A
#
# COMPACT_ATOMS: atom_id res chain seq x y z
N MET A 1 -49.16 -49.25 -43.42
CA MET A 1 -48.71 -47.91 -43.87
C MET A 1 -49.13 -46.86 -42.84
N ARG A 2 -48.24 -46.55 -41.88
CA ARG A 2 -48.29 -45.37 -41.01
C ARG A 2 -46.85 -44.90 -40.88
N ARG A 3 -46.50 -43.74 -41.45
CA ARG A 3 -45.20 -43.10 -41.26
C ARG A 3 -45.43 -41.78 -40.52
N ALA A 4 -44.87 -41.71 -39.32
CA ALA A 4 -44.84 -40.54 -38.46
C ALA A 4 -43.96 -39.44 -39.08
N LYS A 5 -44.41 -38.18 -38.97
CA LYS A 5 -43.61 -36.99 -39.25
C LYS A 5 -42.61 -36.81 -38.10
N ILE A 6 -41.32 -36.77 -38.43
CA ILE A 6 -40.25 -36.35 -37.52
C ILE A 6 -40.16 -34.82 -37.64
N GLU A 7 -40.45 -34.11 -36.57
CA GLU A 7 -40.19 -32.67 -36.44
C GLU A 7 -38.69 -32.41 -36.28
N SER A 8 -38.14 -31.57 -37.16
CA SER A 8 -36.80 -31.02 -37.04
C SER A 8 -36.83 -29.82 -36.11
N SER A 9 -36.37 -30.01 -34.88
CA SER A 9 -36.10 -28.92 -33.93
C SER A 9 -34.87 -28.12 -34.39
N LYS A 10 -35.10 -26.89 -34.88
CA LYS A 10 -34.02 -25.90 -35.04
C LYS A 10 -33.59 -25.41 -33.66
N GLU A 11 -32.43 -25.85 -33.19
CA GLU A 11 -31.76 -25.27 -32.04
C GLU A 11 -31.50 -23.78 -32.28
N LYS A 12 -31.96 -22.94 -31.36
CA LYS A 12 -31.58 -21.52 -31.31
C LYS A 12 -30.13 -21.44 -30.81
N PRO A 13 -29.29 -20.55 -31.36
CA PRO A 13 -27.95 -20.35 -30.83
C PRO A 13 -28.08 -19.82 -29.41
N ILE A 14 -27.43 -20.50 -28.46
CA ILE A 14 -27.26 -20.04 -27.10
C ILE A 14 -26.46 -18.74 -27.16
N GLU A 15 -27.10 -17.62 -26.83
CA GLU A 15 -26.40 -16.36 -26.56
C GLU A 15 -25.43 -16.60 -25.41
N GLN A 16 -24.16 -16.73 -25.75
CA GLN A 16 -23.08 -16.65 -24.78
C GLN A 16 -23.13 -15.27 -24.14
N THR A 17 -23.60 -15.23 -22.90
CA THR A 17 -23.52 -14.07 -22.01
C THR A 17 -22.07 -13.58 -22.01
N ARG A 18 -21.79 -12.49 -22.72
CA ARG A 18 -20.49 -11.81 -22.69
C ARG A 18 -20.23 -11.43 -21.24
N CYS A 19 -19.31 -12.12 -20.58
CA CYS A 19 -18.73 -11.66 -19.34
C CYS A 19 -17.99 -10.37 -19.68
N SER A 20 -18.63 -9.22 -19.47
CA SER A 20 -17.99 -7.92 -19.59
C SER A 20 -16.86 -7.89 -18.58
N THR A 21 -15.62 -7.91 -19.05
CA THR A 21 -14.45 -7.68 -18.21
C THR A 21 -14.66 -6.37 -17.45
N ILE A 22 -14.53 -6.38 -16.11
CA ILE A 22 -14.74 -5.20 -15.28
C ILE A 22 -13.73 -4.12 -15.68
N ASP A 23 -14.19 -2.99 -16.21
CA ASP A 23 -13.32 -1.88 -16.62
C ASP A 23 -13.06 -0.93 -15.44
N PHE A 24 -12.02 -1.24 -14.67
CA PHE A 24 -11.55 -0.39 -13.58
C PHE A 24 -11.01 0.96 -14.06
N ARG A 25 -10.64 1.09 -15.35
CA ARG A 25 -10.12 2.36 -15.89
C ARG A 25 -11.16 3.45 -15.96
N LYS A 26 -12.44 3.08 -15.83
CA LYS A 26 -13.54 4.02 -15.69
C LYS A 26 -13.32 5.02 -14.54
N THR A 27 -12.65 4.60 -13.46
CA THR A 27 -12.35 5.49 -12.34
C THR A 27 -11.50 6.70 -12.76
N TRP A 28 -10.60 6.54 -13.74
CA TRP A 28 -9.78 7.63 -14.29
C TRP A 28 -10.57 8.72 -15.04
N GLN A 29 -11.86 8.51 -15.32
CA GLN A 29 -12.69 9.49 -16.03
C GLN A 29 -13.30 10.55 -15.10
N TYR A 30 -13.18 10.39 -13.78
CA TYR A 30 -13.70 11.35 -12.81
C TYR A 30 -12.68 12.45 -12.52
N ALA A 31 -13.16 13.67 -12.23
CA ALA A 31 -12.30 14.83 -11.99
C ALA A 31 -11.37 14.65 -10.78
N ASN A 32 -11.83 13.95 -9.75
CA ASN A 32 -11.05 13.64 -8.56
C ASN A 32 -10.32 12.29 -8.63
N SER A 33 -10.10 11.73 -9.83
CA SER A 33 -9.28 10.52 -10.00
C SER A 33 -7.77 10.79 -9.97
N ARG A 34 -7.38 12.07 -10.05
CA ARG A 34 -5.99 12.52 -10.03
C ARG A 34 -5.83 13.66 -9.04
N LEU A 35 -4.63 13.78 -8.46
CA LEU A 35 -4.28 14.97 -7.71
C LEU A 35 -3.96 16.14 -8.65
N PRO A 36 -4.03 17.40 -8.17
CA PRO A 36 -3.64 18.56 -8.96
C PRO A 36 -2.26 18.40 -9.60
N PRO A 37 -2.00 19.01 -10.78
CA PRO A 37 -0.71 18.86 -11.45
C PRO A 37 0.44 19.49 -10.65
N HIS A 38 0.17 20.58 -9.92
CA HIS A 38 1.18 21.37 -9.21
C HIS A 38 1.41 20.92 -7.75
N VAL A 39 1.72 19.64 -7.54
CA VAL A 39 2.12 19.12 -6.22
C VAL A 39 3.64 19.18 -6.10
N PRO A 40 4.20 19.63 -4.95
CA PRO A 40 5.64 19.69 -4.76
C PRO A 40 6.32 18.31 -4.95
N PRO A 41 7.41 18.24 -5.73
CA PRO A 41 8.15 17.01 -5.91
C PRO A 41 8.83 16.58 -4.59
N MET A 42 8.79 15.29 -4.31
CA MET A 42 9.49 14.69 -3.17
C MET A 42 10.98 14.58 -3.49
N LYS A 43 11.80 15.37 -2.80
CA LYS A 43 13.26 15.26 -2.85
C LYS A 43 13.76 14.47 -1.64
N MET A 44 14.59 13.47 -1.90
CA MET A 44 15.19 12.60 -0.88
C MET A 44 16.71 12.56 -1.04
N TYR A 45 17.41 12.40 0.08
CA TYR A 45 18.85 12.18 0.06
C TYR A 45 19.17 10.80 -0.54
N MET A 46 20.37 10.64 -1.12
CA MET A 46 20.79 9.37 -1.72
C MET A 46 20.73 8.20 -0.72
N ALA A 47 21.16 8.43 0.52
CA ALA A 47 21.06 7.43 1.59
C ALA A 47 19.60 7.01 1.88
N THR A 48 18.64 7.92 1.72
CA THR A 48 17.21 7.58 1.86
C THR A 48 16.75 6.72 0.68
N TRP A 49 17.17 7.02 -0.55
CA TRP A 49 16.87 6.18 -1.71
C TRP A 49 17.41 4.76 -1.57
N GLN A 50 18.60 4.57 -1.01
CA GLN A 50 19.13 3.23 -0.72
C GLN A 50 18.19 2.45 0.23
N ILE A 51 17.75 3.06 1.34
CA ILE A 51 16.79 2.44 2.28
C ILE A 51 15.47 2.10 1.56
N VAL A 52 14.96 3.02 0.72
CA VAL A 52 13.72 2.82 -0.03
C VAL A 52 13.86 1.67 -1.04
N CYS A 53 14.97 1.56 -1.76
CA CYS A 53 15.22 0.46 -2.69
C CYS A 53 15.28 -0.90 -1.97
N MET A 54 15.94 -0.94 -0.80
CA MET A 54 16.02 -2.13 0.05
C MET A 54 14.66 -2.54 0.60
N ALA A 55 13.85 -1.56 1.02
CA ALA A 55 12.47 -1.77 1.43
C ALA A 55 11.61 -2.34 0.30
N ALA A 56 11.70 -1.75 -0.90
CA ALA A 56 10.93 -2.19 -2.06
C ALA A 56 11.32 -3.60 -2.49
N GLN A 57 12.62 -3.90 -2.49
CA GLN A 57 13.12 -5.25 -2.78
C GLN A 57 12.63 -6.27 -1.73
N GLY A 58 12.74 -5.95 -0.44
CA GLY A 58 12.26 -6.83 0.64
C GLY A 58 10.74 -7.07 0.58
N SER A 59 9.97 -6.02 0.30
CA SER A 59 8.52 -6.10 0.11
C SER A 59 8.10 -6.91 -1.11
N LEU A 60 8.96 -7.03 -2.12
CA LEU A 60 8.75 -7.90 -3.27
C LEU A 60 9.17 -9.36 -2.97
N ASP A 61 10.35 -9.54 -2.38
CA ASP A 61 10.95 -10.86 -2.09
C ASP A 61 10.08 -11.70 -1.16
N VAL A 62 9.40 -11.07 -0.18
CA VAL A 62 8.56 -11.76 0.82
C VAL A 62 7.37 -12.52 0.21
N TYR A 63 7.00 -12.25 -1.05
CA TYR A 63 5.95 -12.98 -1.76
C TYR A 63 6.44 -14.22 -2.52
N ARG A 64 7.75 -14.30 -2.80
CA ARG A 64 8.39 -15.43 -3.48
C ARG A 64 8.47 -16.64 -2.55
N ARG A 65 8.67 -17.83 -3.13
CA ARG A 65 9.00 -19.02 -2.36
C ARG A 65 10.49 -18.92 -1.98
N PRO A 66 10.87 -19.11 -0.70
CA PRO A 66 12.26 -19.02 -0.28
C PRO A 66 13.08 -20.14 -0.95
N GLN A 67 14.31 -19.82 -1.38
CA GLN A 67 15.28 -20.82 -1.82
C GLN A 67 15.80 -21.65 -0.64
N LYS A 68 16.52 -22.76 -0.87
CA LYS A 68 16.95 -23.67 0.22
C LYS A 68 17.84 -22.94 1.24
N GLU A 69 18.64 -22.00 0.75
CA GLU A 69 19.63 -21.21 1.47
C GLU A 69 18.98 -20.06 2.27
N GLU A 70 17.79 -19.61 1.87
CA GLU A 70 17.03 -18.51 2.50
C GLU A 70 16.01 -19.01 3.54
N LYS A 71 15.90 -20.32 3.74
CA LYS A 71 14.91 -20.91 4.66
C LYS A 71 15.10 -20.47 6.10
N GLU A 72 16.32 -20.18 6.53
CA GLU A 72 16.59 -19.73 7.90
C GLU A 72 16.09 -18.31 8.16
N ASP A 73 16.01 -17.48 7.12
CA ASP A 73 15.56 -16.08 7.22
C ASP A 73 14.04 -15.92 6.96
N TYR A 74 13.39 -16.98 6.47
CA TYR A 74 11.96 -16.99 6.18
C TYR A 74 11.15 -17.59 7.35
N VAL A 75 10.29 -16.79 7.97
CA VAL A 75 9.32 -17.26 8.97
C VAL A 75 7.98 -17.50 8.28
N LYS A 76 7.54 -18.77 8.28
CA LYS A 76 6.23 -19.17 7.74
C LYS A 76 5.10 -18.50 8.52
N ALA A 77 4.01 -18.18 7.82
CA ALA A 77 2.77 -17.78 8.47
C ALA A 77 2.26 -18.91 9.35
N ASP A 78 1.91 -18.61 10.60
CA ASP A 78 1.19 -19.53 11.48
C ASP A 78 -0.26 -19.06 11.60
N TRP A 79 -1.16 -19.79 10.93
CA TRP A 79 -2.59 -19.49 10.95
C TRP A 79 -3.22 -19.71 12.33
N ARG A 80 -2.65 -20.60 13.17
CA ARG A 80 -3.16 -20.86 14.53
C ARG A 80 -2.83 -19.71 15.47
N GLN A 81 -1.66 -19.09 15.27
CA GLN A 81 -1.22 -17.91 16.02
C GLN A 81 -1.61 -16.59 15.35
N GLY A 82 -2.26 -16.64 14.18
CA GLY A 82 -2.65 -15.43 13.42
C GLY A 82 -1.48 -14.62 12.85
N THR A 83 -0.29 -15.22 12.73
CA THR A 83 0.91 -14.52 12.24
C THR A 83 0.99 -14.53 10.72
N LYS A 84 1.51 -13.45 10.14
CA LYS A 84 1.79 -13.37 8.70
C LYS A 84 3.18 -13.93 8.41
N ALA A 85 3.39 -14.38 7.18
CA ALA A 85 4.71 -14.75 6.73
C ALA A 85 5.60 -13.50 6.71
N MET A 86 6.84 -13.65 7.18
CA MET A 86 7.83 -12.58 7.18
C MET A 86 9.18 -13.12 6.77
N VAL A 87 10.01 -12.22 6.25
CA VAL A 87 11.39 -12.48 5.86
C VAL A 87 12.26 -11.51 6.63
N ILE A 88 13.22 -12.03 7.39
CA ILE A 88 14.15 -11.24 8.21
C ILE A 88 15.55 -11.48 7.66
N ASN A 89 16.03 -10.57 6.82
CA ASN A 89 17.35 -10.69 6.18
C ASN A 89 18.25 -9.55 6.65
N SER A 90 19.50 -9.86 6.99
CA SER A 90 20.54 -8.84 7.13
C SER A 90 21.19 -8.61 5.77
N ARG A 91 21.26 -7.35 5.34
CA ARG A 91 21.94 -6.97 4.10
C ARG A 91 22.95 -5.84 4.38
N PRO A 92 24.16 -5.89 3.82
CA PRO A 92 25.08 -4.77 3.90
C PRO A 92 24.53 -3.59 3.08
N VAL A 93 24.61 -2.38 3.63
CA VAL A 93 24.30 -1.11 2.95
C VAL A 93 25.44 -0.14 3.28
N ASP A 94 26.32 0.09 2.30
CA ASP A 94 27.62 0.76 2.47
C ASP A 94 28.48 0.07 3.57
N ASP A 95 29.22 0.84 4.37
CA ASP A 95 30.00 0.37 5.54
C ASP A 95 29.14 -0.02 6.76
N ARG A 96 27.82 -0.20 6.58
CA ARG A 96 26.88 -0.47 7.69
C ARG A 96 25.96 -1.62 7.36
N ASN A 97 25.62 -2.41 8.38
CA ASN A 97 24.64 -3.47 8.25
C ASN A 97 23.22 -2.88 8.40
N LEU A 98 22.32 -3.27 7.49
CA LEU A 98 20.89 -2.99 7.58
C LEU A 98 20.15 -4.31 7.77
N ILE A 99 19.39 -4.44 8.84
CA ILE A 99 18.51 -5.59 9.08
C ILE A 99 17.13 -5.24 8.52
N VAL A 100 16.64 -6.04 7.58
CA VAL A 100 15.35 -5.80 6.90
C VAL A 100 14.35 -6.84 7.39
N ILE A 101 13.26 -6.38 7.99
CA ILE A 101 12.08 -7.18 8.34
C ILE A 101 10.99 -6.86 7.33
N ALA A 102 10.80 -7.76 6.37
CA ALA A 102 9.76 -7.66 5.35
C ALA A 102 8.54 -8.52 5.75
N ILE A 103 7.37 -7.90 5.80
CA ILE A 103 6.12 -8.57 6.20
C ILE A 103 5.23 -8.75 4.98
N ARG A 104 4.79 -9.99 4.72
CA ARG A 104 3.96 -10.30 3.57
C ARG A 104 2.52 -9.86 3.79
N GLY A 105 1.92 -9.21 2.79
CA GLY A 105 0.49 -8.96 2.75
C GLY A 105 -0.36 -10.19 2.40
N SER A 106 -1.63 -9.94 2.09
CA SER A 106 -2.61 -10.98 1.72
C SER A 106 -2.37 -11.47 0.27
N ARG A 107 -2.50 -12.79 0.02
CA ARG A 107 -2.05 -13.43 -1.24
C ARG A 107 -3.13 -13.60 -2.32
N TRP A 108 -4.41 -13.73 -1.94
CA TRP A 108 -5.42 -14.30 -2.85
C TRP A 108 -6.57 -13.36 -3.20
N ASN A 109 -6.98 -12.45 -2.31
CA ASN A 109 -7.99 -11.46 -2.66
C ASN A 109 -7.91 -10.25 -1.71
N ILE A 110 -7.25 -9.20 -2.17
CA ILE A 110 -7.04 -7.96 -1.40
C ILE A 110 -8.36 -7.20 -1.23
N ILE A 111 -9.27 -7.32 -2.20
CA ILE A 111 -10.61 -6.73 -2.15
C ILE A 111 -11.49 -7.51 -1.16
N ASP A 112 -11.48 -8.85 -1.18
CA ASP A 112 -12.18 -9.64 -0.14
C ASP A 112 -11.58 -9.41 1.25
N TRP A 113 -10.27 -9.21 1.37
CA TRP A 113 -9.65 -8.88 2.66
C TRP A 113 -10.24 -7.59 3.25
N ALA A 114 -10.43 -6.55 2.43
CA ALA A 114 -10.97 -5.26 2.86
C ALA A 114 -12.51 -5.26 3.05
N VAL A 115 -13.24 -6.16 2.40
CA VAL A 115 -14.71 -6.28 2.51
C VAL A 115 -15.14 -7.22 3.65
N ASN A 116 -14.36 -8.27 3.94
CA ASN A 116 -14.75 -9.34 4.86
C ASN A 116 -14.22 -9.19 6.30
N PHE A 117 -13.22 -8.34 6.56
CA PHE A 117 -12.67 -8.19 7.91
C PHE A 117 -13.30 -7.00 8.64
N ARG A 118 -14.41 -7.26 9.34
CA ARG A 118 -15.01 -6.32 10.29
C ARG A 118 -14.59 -6.62 11.72
N PRO A 119 -13.54 -5.97 12.20
CA PRO A 119 -13.56 -5.51 13.57
C PRO A 119 -13.63 -3.98 13.56
N ALA A 120 -14.52 -3.43 14.39
CA ALA A 120 -14.47 -2.01 14.71
C ALA A 120 -13.02 -1.64 15.11
N PRO A 121 -12.55 -0.42 14.77
CA PRO A 121 -11.25 0.04 15.25
C PRO A 121 -11.12 -0.24 16.75
N SER A 122 -9.99 -0.80 17.15
CA SER A 122 -9.73 -1.23 18.52
C SER A 122 -8.59 -0.42 19.09
N GLU A 123 -8.73 -0.03 20.35
CA GLU A 123 -7.73 0.72 21.08
C GLU A 123 -6.43 -0.10 21.20
N PRO A 124 -5.26 0.46 20.87
CA PRO A 124 -3.98 -0.22 20.95
C PRO A 124 -3.42 -0.26 22.39
N ILE A 125 -4.24 -0.64 23.37
CA ILE A 125 -3.89 -0.65 24.79
C ILE A 125 -2.63 -1.49 25.05
N GLY A 126 -1.64 -0.90 25.71
CA GLY A 126 -0.34 -1.55 25.95
C GLY A 126 0.37 -1.97 24.65
N PHE A 127 0.14 -1.26 23.54
CA PHE A 127 0.78 -1.53 22.25
C PHE A 127 1.28 -0.29 21.52
N LEU A 128 0.57 0.84 21.59
CA LEU A 128 1.03 2.15 21.13
C LEU A 128 0.95 3.17 22.27
N ASP A 129 1.72 4.25 22.19
CA ASP A 129 1.71 5.33 23.20
C ASP A 129 0.37 6.08 23.27
N ASP A 130 -0.30 6.24 22.12
CA ASP A 130 -1.61 6.88 22.02
C ASP A 130 -2.71 5.81 21.91
N GLU A 131 -3.27 5.43 23.06
CA GLU A 131 -4.36 4.45 23.15
C GLU A 131 -5.69 4.98 22.59
N GLY A 132 -5.86 6.31 22.50
CA GLY A 132 -7.03 6.95 21.89
C GLY A 132 -7.02 6.86 20.35
N ASN A 133 -5.85 6.66 19.76
CA ASN A 133 -5.68 6.47 18.32
C ASN A 133 -5.98 5.01 17.91
N ALA A 134 -7.26 4.64 17.95
CA ALA A 134 -7.69 3.27 17.66
C ALA A 134 -7.20 2.80 16.27
N CYS A 135 -6.81 1.53 16.23
CA CYS A 135 -6.24 0.88 15.06
C CYS A 135 -7.26 -0.03 14.37
N HIS A 136 -7.08 -0.30 13.08
CA HIS A 136 -7.79 -1.39 12.41
C HIS A 136 -7.49 -2.72 13.14
N ALA A 137 -8.49 -3.30 13.80
CA ALA A 137 -8.21 -4.36 14.79
C ALA A 137 -7.57 -5.60 14.19
N GLY A 138 -7.89 -5.95 12.94
CA GLY A 138 -7.25 -7.08 12.26
C GLY A 138 -5.75 -6.90 12.06
N PHE A 139 -5.29 -5.66 11.85
CA PHE A 139 -3.85 -5.39 11.75
C PHE A 139 -3.21 -5.35 13.12
N LEU A 140 -3.89 -4.75 14.11
CA LEU A 140 -3.42 -4.71 15.49
C LEU A 140 -3.27 -6.12 16.07
N GLN A 141 -4.23 -7.01 15.84
CA GLN A 141 -4.17 -8.40 16.29
C GLN A 141 -2.96 -9.12 15.70
N VAL A 142 -2.72 -8.99 14.40
CA VAL A 142 -1.56 -9.59 13.73
C VAL A 142 -0.27 -8.98 14.26
N ALA A 143 -0.20 -7.66 14.42
CA ALA A 143 0.98 -6.97 14.93
C ALA A 143 1.33 -7.45 16.35
N ARG A 144 0.34 -7.58 17.25
CA ARG A 144 0.51 -8.16 18.59
C ARG A 144 1.07 -9.57 18.53
N ALA A 145 0.51 -10.44 17.68
CA ALA A 145 0.99 -11.81 17.52
C ALA A 145 2.42 -11.90 16.95
N MET A 146 2.88 -10.87 16.24
CA MET A 146 4.22 -10.84 15.63
C MET A 146 5.30 -10.25 16.54
N VAL A 147 4.96 -9.62 17.68
CA VAL A 147 5.94 -9.04 18.62
C VAL A 147 6.95 -10.09 19.10
N ALA A 148 6.47 -11.18 19.67
CA ALA A 148 7.30 -12.24 20.23
C ALA A 148 8.24 -12.91 19.21
N PRO A 149 7.75 -13.43 18.07
CA PRO A 149 8.63 -14.09 17.11
C PRO A 149 9.66 -13.12 16.49
N ILE A 150 9.31 -11.84 16.30
CA ILE A 150 10.28 -10.85 15.81
C ILE A 150 11.34 -10.56 16.87
N ALA A 151 10.94 -10.31 18.12
CA ALA A 151 11.88 -10.03 19.20
C ALA A 151 12.86 -11.20 19.42
N ALA A 152 12.35 -12.44 19.44
CA ALA A 152 13.17 -13.65 19.55
C ALA A 152 14.19 -13.76 18.40
N ARG A 153 13.76 -13.51 17.15
CA ARG A 153 14.69 -13.56 16.00
C ARG A 153 15.75 -12.47 16.07
N LEU A 154 15.37 -11.24 16.43
CA LEU A 154 16.31 -10.13 16.57
C LEU A 154 17.34 -10.40 17.67
N ARG A 155 16.92 -10.92 18.82
CA ARG A 155 17.84 -11.35 19.90
C ARG A 155 18.84 -12.39 19.40
N ASN A 156 18.36 -13.48 18.80
CA ASN A 156 19.22 -14.52 18.25
C ASN A 156 20.24 -13.95 17.24
N MET A 157 19.81 -13.02 16.37
CA MET A 157 20.71 -12.38 15.41
C MET A 157 21.78 -11.50 16.05
N LEU A 158 21.44 -10.79 17.13
CA LEU A 158 22.35 -9.93 17.89
C LEU A 158 23.32 -10.76 18.74
N GLU A 159 22.86 -11.87 19.33
CA GLU A 159 23.68 -12.80 20.10
C GLU A 159 24.69 -13.54 19.21
N GLN A 160 24.28 -13.99 18.03
CA GLN A 160 25.16 -14.66 17.06
C GLN A 160 26.23 -13.73 16.50
N ASN A 161 25.95 -12.43 16.38
CA ASN A 161 26.90 -11.46 15.88
C ASN A 161 26.70 -10.09 16.55
N PRO A 162 27.37 -9.84 17.69
CA PRO A 162 27.23 -8.60 18.45
C PRO A 162 27.60 -7.33 17.67
N SER A 163 28.42 -7.42 16.61
CA SER A 163 28.72 -6.27 15.74
C SER A 163 27.46 -5.68 15.09
N ARG A 164 26.38 -6.48 14.99
CA ARG A 164 25.08 -6.05 14.48
C ARG A 164 24.35 -5.06 15.39
N ALA A 165 24.74 -4.88 16.65
CA ALA A 165 24.18 -3.87 17.54
C ALA A 165 24.48 -2.41 17.09
N SER A 166 25.32 -2.24 16.07
CA SER A 166 25.56 -0.95 15.41
C SER A 166 24.74 -0.75 14.11
N SER A 167 23.97 -1.77 13.72
CA SER A 167 23.16 -1.79 12.49
C SER A 167 21.97 -0.84 12.58
N SER A 168 21.44 -0.49 11.41
CA SER A 168 20.08 0.04 11.32
C SER A 168 19.08 -1.11 11.13
N LEU A 169 17.85 -0.92 11.61
CA LEU A 169 16.73 -1.83 11.40
C LEU A 169 15.74 -1.18 10.44
N LEU A 170 15.13 -1.96 9.55
CA LEU A 170 14.13 -1.51 8.58
C LEU A 170 12.93 -2.45 8.59
N PHE A 171 11.77 -1.93 8.97
CA PHE A 171 10.49 -2.57 8.72
C PHE A 171 9.98 -2.21 7.33
N THR A 172 9.48 -3.20 6.61
CA THR A 172 8.86 -2.97 5.31
C THR A 172 7.74 -3.95 5.04
N GLY A 173 6.86 -3.60 4.12
CA GLY A 173 5.80 -4.46 3.66
C GLY A 173 4.96 -3.77 2.58
N HIS A 174 4.30 -4.62 1.81
CA HIS A 174 3.34 -4.21 0.80
C HIS A 174 1.91 -4.52 1.25
N SER A 175 0.95 -3.68 0.86
CA SER A 175 -0.48 -3.89 1.14
C SER A 175 -0.72 -4.07 2.65
N ALA A 176 -1.50 -5.09 3.04
CA ALA A 176 -1.72 -5.48 4.43
C ALA A 176 -0.42 -5.74 5.24
N GLY A 177 0.68 -6.14 4.59
CA GLY A 177 1.96 -6.36 5.25
C GLY A 177 2.60 -5.04 5.69
N GLY A 178 2.44 -3.98 4.89
CA GLY A 178 2.89 -2.64 5.23
C GLY A 178 2.14 -2.08 6.44
N ALA A 179 0.84 -2.35 6.58
CA ALA A 179 0.07 -1.89 7.74
C ALA A 179 0.57 -2.51 9.05
N VAL A 180 0.86 -3.82 9.03
CA VAL A 180 1.45 -4.53 10.18
C VAL A 180 2.86 -4.04 10.47
N ALA A 181 3.67 -3.79 9.42
CA ALA A 181 5.02 -3.25 9.56
C ALA A 181 5.03 -1.85 10.21
N SER A 182 4.10 -0.98 9.84
CA SER A 182 3.92 0.34 10.46
C SER A 182 3.55 0.23 11.94
N LEU A 183 2.66 -0.69 12.32
CA LEU A 183 2.28 -0.91 13.72
C LEU A 183 3.44 -1.43 14.57
N LEU A 184 4.20 -2.40 14.05
CA LEU A 184 5.38 -2.93 14.73
C LEU A 184 6.50 -1.89 14.88
N TYR A 185 6.67 -1.05 13.86
CA TYR A 185 7.58 0.10 13.94
C TYR A 185 7.18 1.05 15.07
N MET A 186 5.90 1.46 15.11
CA MET A 186 5.42 2.34 16.17
C MET A 186 5.48 1.69 17.55
N HIS A 187 5.21 0.39 17.65
CA HIS A 187 5.38 -0.38 18.88
C HIS A 187 6.83 -0.36 19.40
N MET A 188 7.81 -0.50 18.51
CA MET A 188 9.23 -0.35 18.90
C MET A 188 9.58 1.03 19.41
N MET A 189 8.90 2.06 18.91
CA MET A 189 9.13 3.44 19.32
C MET A 189 8.37 3.83 20.59
N ALA A 190 7.42 3.00 21.04
CA ALA A 190 6.58 3.26 22.19
C ALA A 190 7.39 3.32 23.50
N THR A 191 6.98 4.22 24.40
CA THR A 191 7.64 4.54 25.67
C THR A 191 6.71 4.46 26.88
N THR A 192 5.40 4.33 26.69
CA THR A 192 4.42 4.25 27.80
C THR A 192 4.33 2.87 28.44
N PHE A 193 4.92 1.84 27.81
CA PHE A 193 4.97 0.47 28.32
C PHE A 193 6.26 -0.22 27.88
N GLU A 194 6.59 -1.35 28.50
CA GLU A 194 7.71 -2.20 28.07
C GLU A 194 7.21 -3.46 27.37
N SER A 195 7.90 -3.84 26.30
CA SER A 195 7.70 -5.10 25.60
C SER A 195 9.04 -5.69 25.20
N GLU A 196 9.03 -6.98 24.91
CA GLU A 196 10.24 -7.64 24.45
C GLU A 196 10.83 -7.07 23.15
N LEU A 197 9.99 -6.42 22.33
CA LEU A 197 10.41 -5.85 21.06
C LEU A 197 10.90 -4.40 21.22
N ASN A 198 10.21 -3.56 22.00
CA ASN A 198 10.60 -2.16 22.16
C ASN A 198 11.90 -1.99 22.99
N LEU A 199 12.20 -2.94 23.89
CA LEU A 199 13.48 -3.00 24.60
C LEU A 199 14.67 -3.16 23.65
N LEU A 200 14.48 -3.81 22.49
CA LEU A 200 15.53 -4.00 21.49
C LEU A 200 15.81 -2.74 20.67
N THR A 201 14.97 -1.70 20.75
CA THR A 201 15.17 -0.45 20.01
C THR A 201 16.53 0.20 20.32
N GLY A 202 17.00 0.09 21.57
CA GLY A 202 18.31 0.60 21.99
C GLY A 202 19.51 -0.13 21.36
N CYS A 203 19.30 -1.33 20.82
CA CYS A 203 20.34 -2.13 20.16
C CYS A 203 20.57 -1.73 18.69
N PHE A 204 19.83 -0.75 18.16
CA PHE A 204 19.98 -0.32 16.78
C PHE A 204 20.30 1.17 16.71
N LYS A 205 21.18 1.53 15.78
CA LYS A 205 21.55 2.94 15.56
C LYS A 205 20.35 3.77 15.13
N ARG A 206 19.49 3.18 14.31
CA ARG A 206 18.23 3.76 13.81
C ARG A 206 17.25 2.64 13.49
N VAL A 207 15.96 2.96 13.59
CA VAL A 207 14.88 2.08 13.13
C VAL A 207 14.09 2.84 12.07
N HIS A 208 13.91 2.22 10.92
CA HIS A 208 13.22 2.79 9.77
C HIS A 208 11.95 1.98 9.47
N CYS A 209 10.98 2.60 8.81
CA CYS A 209 9.80 1.95 8.27
C CYS A 209 9.48 2.52 6.88
N VAL A 210 9.43 1.66 5.86
CA VAL A 210 9.07 2.07 4.51
C VAL A 210 8.08 1.07 3.93
N THR A 211 6.91 1.54 3.53
CA THR A 211 5.79 0.67 3.12
C THR A 211 5.22 1.07 1.76
N PHE A 212 4.50 0.15 1.11
CA PHE A 212 4.00 0.31 -0.26
C PHE A 212 2.54 -0.11 -0.36
N GLY A 213 1.70 0.69 -1.03
CA GLY A 213 0.28 0.37 -1.25
C GLY A 213 -0.48 0.08 0.03
N THR A 214 -0.10 0.72 1.13
CA THR A 214 -0.59 0.35 2.47
C THR A 214 -1.93 0.99 2.76
N PRO A 215 -2.95 0.23 3.21
CA PRO A 215 -4.24 0.78 3.54
C PRO A 215 -4.19 1.67 4.80
N PRO A 216 -5.18 2.56 4.99
CA PRO A 216 -5.34 3.32 6.23
C PRO A 216 -5.52 2.38 7.43
N LEU A 217 -4.96 2.74 8.60
CA LEU A 217 -4.88 1.80 9.72
C LEU A 217 -5.10 2.36 11.13
N THR A 218 -5.14 3.68 11.32
CA THR A 218 -5.36 4.35 12.62
C THR A 218 -6.31 5.53 12.48
N PHE A 219 -6.98 5.99 13.53
CA PHE A 219 -7.83 7.19 13.43
C PHE A 219 -7.06 8.43 12.98
N LEU A 220 -5.90 8.69 13.59
CA LEU A 220 -4.98 9.76 13.27
C LEU A 220 -3.74 9.21 12.57
N PRO A 221 -3.11 9.97 11.65
CA PRO A 221 -1.90 9.54 10.97
C PRO A 221 -0.79 9.21 11.97
N LEU A 222 -0.09 8.09 11.73
CA LEU A 222 1.10 7.74 12.52
C LEU A 222 2.33 8.45 11.97
N HIS A 223 3.10 9.07 12.84
CA HIS A 223 4.34 9.76 12.50
C HIS A 223 5.47 9.30 13.41
N ASN A 224 6.71 9.62 13.03
CA ASN A 224 7.83 9.44 13.95
C ASN A 224 7.54 10.17 15.26
N PRO A 225 7.84 9.56 16.43
CA PRO A 225 7.72 10.28 17.68
C PRO A 225 8.63 11.53 17.67
N PRO A 226 8.24 12.59 18.39
CA PRO A 226 9.05 13.80 18.46
C PRO A 226 10.38 13.51 19.18
N GLY A 227 11.42 14.27 18.83
CA GLY A 227 12.70 14.26 19.54
C GLY A 227 13.91 13.92 18.66
N LYS A 228 15.09 14.40 19.08
CA LYS A 228 16.36 14.27 18.33
C LYS A 228 16.76 12.81 18.07
N LYS A 229 16.35 11.88 18.94
CA LYS A 229 16.63 10.44 18.78
C LYS A 229 15.98 9.85 17.51
N TYR A 230 14.82 10.37 17.11
CA TYR A 230 14.01 9.83 16.02
C TYR A 230 14.06 10.67 14.74
N GLU A 231 14.72 11.84 14.77
CA GLU A 231 14.78 12.79 13.64
C GLU A 231 15.37 12.17 12.36
N ARG A 232 16.23 11.16 12.52
CA ARG A 232 16.92 10.46 11.42
C ARG A 232 16.25 9.15 11.03
N ASN A 233 15.18 8.77 11.71
CA ASN A 233 14.38 7.62 11.32
C ASN A 233 13.60 7.97 10.06
N VAL A 234 13.52 7.02 9.14
CA VAL A 234 12.81 7.19 7.88
C VAL A 234 11.48 6.49 8.05
N PHE A 235 10.37 7.23 8.01
CA PHE A 235 9.03 6.65 8.03
C PHE A 235 8.24 7.16 6.83
N LEU A 236 8.23 6.37 5.76
CA LEU A 236 7.63 6.71 4.47
C LEU A 236 6.60 5.66 4.06
N SER A 237 5.51 6.12 3.43
CA SER A 237 4.51 5.24 2.83
C SER A 237 4.29 5.67 1.39
N PHE A 238 4.51 4.74 0.46
CA PHE A 238 4.40 4.99 -0.97
C PHE A 238 3.05 4.55 -1.50
N ALA A 239 2.39 5.44 -2.23
CA ALA A 239 1.14 5.20 -2.94
C ALA A 239 1.36 5.34 -4.45
N ASN A 240 0.85 4.44 -5.28
CA ASN A 240 0.75 4.69 -6.71
C ASN A 240 -0.54 5.49 -6.96
N GLU A 241 -0.49 6.52 -7.80
CA GLU A 241 -1.71 7.17 -8.27
C GLU A 241 -2.62 6.13 -8.91
N GLY A 242 -3.87 6.06 -8.45
CA GLY A 242 -4.86 5.08 -8.90
C GLY A 242 -4.96 3.80 -8.06
N ASP A 243 -4.03 3.53 -7.12
CA ASP A 243 -4.08 2.35 -6.26
C ASP A 243 -5.28 2.42 -5.27
N PRO A 244 -6.28 1.53 -5.37
CA PRO A 244 -7.45 1.57 -4.50
C PRO A 244 -7.16 1.22 -3.03
N VAL A 245 -6.07 0.49 -2.75
CA VAL A 245 -5.79 -0.03 -1.41
C VAL A 245 -5.41 1.05 -0.44
N VAL A 246 -4.73 2.11 -0.91
CA VAL A 246 -4.33 3.25 -0.05
C VAL A 246 -5.53 4.03 0.50
N ARG A 247 -6.73 3.81 -0.07
CA ARG A 247 -8.02 4.35 0.34
C ARG A 247 -8.98 3.30 0.90
N ALA A 248 -8.58 2.03 0.95
CA ALA A 248 -9.50 0.94 1.17
C ALA A 248 -10.13 1.00 2.57
N ASP A 249 -11.38 1.43 2.60
CA ASP A 249 -12.34 1.15 3.65
C ASP A 249 -13.62 0.56 3.02
N ARG A 250 -14.50 0.04 3.87
CA ARG A 250 -15.75 -0.59 3.42
C ARG A 250 -16.62 0.33 2.56
N GLN A 251 -16.77 1.59 2.97
CA GLN A 251 -17.62 2.54 2.26
C GLN A 251 -16.99 2.91 0.92
N TYR A 252 -15.67 3.13 0.92
CA TYR A 252 -14.88 3.43 -0.26
C TYR A 252 -14.94 2.31 -1.30
N LEU A 253 -14.80 1.05 -0.89
CA LEU A 253 -14.94 -0.08 -1.81
C LEU A 253 -16.36 -0.23 -2.35
N SER A 254 -17.38 0.06 -1.55
CA SER A 254 -18.76 0.15 -2.06
C SER A 254 -18.93 1.28 -3.07
N THR A 255 -18.18 2.38 -2.93
CA THR A 255 -18.15 3.44 -3.92
C THR A 255 -17.53 2.97 -5.24
N LEU A 256 -16.41 2.25 -5.19
CA LEU A 256 -15.80 1.71 -6.42
C LEU A 256 -16.74 0.77 -7.19
N THR A 257 -17.49 -0.09 -6.49
CA THR A 257 -18.47 -0.97 -7.15
C THR A 257 -19.61 -0.18 -7.80
N ARG A 258 -20.09 0.90 -7.16
CA ARG A 258 -21.08 1.81 -7.76
C ARG A 258 -20.54 2.54 -8.98
N ILE A 259 -19.27 2.98 -8.93
CA ILE A 259 -18.62 3.63 -10.08
C ILE A 259 -18.56 2.66 -11.25
N ILE A 260 -18.14 1.41 -11.02
CA ILE A 260 -18.06 0.38 -12.07
C ILE A 260 -19.46 0.14 -12.68
N ALA A 261 -20.50 0.05 -11.84
CA ALA A 261 -21.87 -0.21 -12.27
C ALA A 261 -22.58 0.98 -12.95
N ALA A 262 -22.14 2.22 -12.69
CA ALA A 262 -22.73 3.42 -13.29
C ALA A 262 -22.56 3.44 -14.83
N PRO A 263 -23.22 4.33 -15.58
CA PRO A 263 -22.81 4.69 -16.93
C PRO A 263 -21.46 5.44 -16.90
N SER A 264 -20.71 5.41 -18.02
CA SER A 264 -19.47 6.21 -18.14
C SER A 264 -19.82 7.69 -18.03
N PRO A 265 -19.09 8.49 -17.22
CA PRO A 265 -19.31 9.95 -17.20
C PRO A 265 -19.13 10.57 -18.59
N LEU A 266 -18.37 9.93 -19.49
CA LEU A 266 -18.18 10.32 -20.89
C LEU A 266 -19.20 9.72 -21.87
N SER A 267 -20.00 8.72 -21.46
CA SER A 267 -21.01 8.06 -22.31
C SER A 267 -22.41 8.63 -22.16
N ASP A 268 -22.58 9.62 -21.29
CA ASP A 268 -23.89 10.12 -20.94
C ASP A 268 -24.57 10.77 -22.16
N ALA A 269 -25.81 10.34 -22.46
CA ALA A 269 -26.63 10.94 -23.51
C ALA A 269 -26.83 12.45 -23.26
N SER A 270 -26.70 12.88 -22.00
CA SER A 270 -26.67 14.29 -21.58
C SER A 270 -25.49 15.08 -22.17
N LEU A 271 -24.32 14.48 -22.39
CA LEU A 271 -23.19 15.12 -23.08
C LEU A 271 -23.48 15.32 -24.58
N LYS A 272 -24.08 14.31 -25.22
CA LYS A 272 -24.53 14.41 -26.62
C LYS A 272 -25.66 15.44 -26.78
N GLN A 273 -26.53 15.58 -25.78
CA GLN A 273 -27.61 16.56 -25.76
C GLN A 273 -27.11 17.99 -25.48
N ARG A 274 -26.11 18.16 -24.60
CA ARG A 274 -25.43 19.45 -24.34
C ARG A 274 -24.57 19.90 -25.52
N MET A 275 -23.91 18.97 -26.21
CA MET A 275 -23.19 19.26 -27.46
C MET A 275 -24.13 19.65 -28.62
N LYS A 276 -25.32 19.04 -28.71
CA LYS A 276 -26.35 19.40 -29.72
C LYS A 276 -26.95 20.79 -29.52
N GLN A 277 -26.87 21.38 -28.32
CA GLN A 277 -27.37 22.73 -28.02
C GLN A 277 -26.34 23.85 -28.27
N GLY A 278 -25.21 23.56 -28.91
CA GLY A 278 -24.37 24.56 -29.58
C GLY A 278 -23.59 25.52 -28.69
N ASN A 279 -23.55 25.35 -27.37
CA ASN A 279 -22.99 26.35 -26.45
C ASN A 279 -21.82 25.85 -25.58
N THR A 280 -21.23 24.70 -25.87
CA THR A 280 -20.15 24.16 -25.03
C THR A 280 -19.24 23.25 -25.86
N SER A 281 -17.95 23.62 -25.97
CA SER A 281 -16.96 22.78 -26.66
C SER A 281 -16.63 21.55 -25.79
N ALA A 282 -16.08 20.48 -26.39
CA ALA A 282 -15.63 19.31 -25.63
C ALA A 282 -14.58 19.66 -24.56
N ALA A 283 -13.87 20.78 -24.74
CA ALA A 283 -12.86 21.30 -23.82
C ALA A 283 -13.43 22.00 -22.58
N ASP A 284 -14.69 22.45 -22.62
CA ASP A 284 -15.36 23.17 -21.51
C ASP A 284 -16.09 22.24 -20.53
N LEU A 285 -16.21 20.95 -20.88
CA LEU A 285 -16.83 19.95 -20.04
C LEU A 285 -15.85 19.51 -18.94
N LYS A 286 -15.99 20.10 -17.75
CA LYS A 286 -15.30 19.62 -16.56
C LYS A 286 -15.75 18.18 -16.28
N PRO A 287 -14.83 17.22 -16.08
CA PRO A 287 -15.20 15.86 -15.75
C PRO A 287 -16.05 15.84 -14.47
N LEU A 288 -16.98 14.89 -14.37
CA LEU A 288 -17.81 14.76 -13.17
C LEU A 288 -16.90 14.47 -11.96
N LYS A 289 -17.07 15.22 -10.86
CA LYS A 289 -16.50 14.84 -9.56
C LYS A 289 -17.46 13.83 -8.92
N TRP A 290 -16.93 12.71 -8.43
CA TRP A 290 -17.74 11.75 -7.70
C TRP A 290 -17.52 11.92 -6.19
N GLU A 291 -18.61 11.89 -5.43
CA GLU A 291 -18.58 12.09 -3.98
C GLU A 291 -17.97 10.88 -3.29
N VAL A 292 -16.86 11.12 -2.60
CA VAL A 292 -16.11 10.08 -1.88
C VAL A 292 -16.62 10.03 -0.44
N PRO A 293 -16.89 8.86 0.12
CA PRO A 293 -17.28 8.75 1.52
C PRO A 293 -16.15 9.24 2.44
N PRO A 294 -16.47 9.79 3.63
CA PRO A 294 -15.46 10.18 4.60
C PRO A 294 -14.57 8.99 4.99
N ALA A 295 -13.26 9.19 4.94
CA ALA A 295 -12.32 8.20 5.43
C ALA A 295 -12.33 8.17 6.97
N THR A 296 -12.49 6.99 7.54
CA THR A 296 -12.52 6.81 9.00
C THR A 296 -11.15 6.55 9.60
N LEU A 297 -10.19 6.10 8.80
CA LEU A 297 -8.82 5.84 9.19
C LEU A 297 -7.85 6.62 8.29
N SER A 298 -6.64 6.78 8.79
CA SER A 298 -5.53 7.52 8.21
C SER A 298 -4.39 6.58 7.85
N ASN A 299 -3.60 6.95 6.84
CA ASN A 299 -2.37 6.24 6.50
C ASN A 299 -1.25 6.58 7.49
N ALA A 300 -0.27 5.68 7.58
CA ALA A 300 0.91 5.84 8.45
C ALA A 300 2.14 6.30 7.67
N GLY A 301 3.00 7.08 8.32
CA GLY A 301 4.23 7.62 7.74
C GLY A 301 3.98 8.85 6.86
N ARG A 302 5.07 9.46 6.38
CA ARG A 302 4.98 10.56 5.41
C ARG A 302 4.62 9.97 4.04
N MET A 303 3.49 10.41 3.50
CA MET A 303 2.95 9.88 2.24
C MET A 303 3.72 10.43 1.02
N VAL A 304 4.08 9.51 0.12
CA VAL A 304 4.73 9.80 -1.16
C VAL A 304 3.91 9.17 -2.27
N LEU A 305 3.34 9.99 -3.15
CA LEU A 305 2.60 9.52 -4.31
C LEU A 305 3.53 9.38 -5.51
N LEU A 306 3.52 8.20 -6.11
CA LEU A 306 4.19 7.86 -7.36
C LEU A 306 3.18 7.99 -8.49
N ARG A 307 3.43 8.87 -9.45
CA ARG A 307 2.53 9.12 -10.58
C ARG A 307 3.31 9.37 -11.86
N GLU A 308 2.62 9.27 -13.00
CA GLU A 308 3.14 9.83 -14.23
C GLU A 308 3.12 11.36 -14.15
N ARG A 309 4.19 12.00 -14.61
CA ARG A 309 4.28 13.45 -14.59
C ARG A 309 3.20 14.05 -15.51
N PRO A 310 2.38 14.98 -15.02
CA PRO A 310 1.41 15.68 -15.84
C PRO A 310 2.06 16.29 -17.08
N GLY A 311 1.55 15.95 -18.27
CA GLY A 311 2.08 16.43 -19.55
C GLY A 311 3.33 15.70 -20.09
N LYS A 312 3.87 14.71 -19.36
CA LYS A 312 4.98 13.85 -19.84
C LYS A 312 4.65 12.37 -19.60
N LYS A 313 4.03 11.75 -20.60
CA LYS A 313 3.68 10.32 -20.56
C LYS A 313 4.93 9.46 -20.38
N GLY A 314 4.83 8.42 -19.55
CA GLY A 314 5.91 7.48 -19.30
C GLY A 314 6.96 7.96 -18.30
N THR A 315 7.01 9.25 -17.99
CA THR A 315 7.94 9.80 -16.98
C THR A 315 7.32 9.70 -15.60
N VAL A 316 7.93 8.95 -14.69
CA VAL A 316 7.48 8.83 -13.30
C VAL A 316 8.02 9.98 -12.44
N GLU A 317 7.21 10.46 -11.51
CA GLU A 317 7.63 11.36 -10.44
C GLU A 317 7.12 10.91 -9.07
N ALA A 318 7.87 11.25 -8.03
CA ALA A 318 7.42 11.17 -6.65
C ALA A 318 7.02 12.57 -6.17
N VAL A 319 5.81 12.69 -5.62
CA VAL A 319 5.31 13.93 -5.01
C VAL A 319 4.91 13.68 -3.57
N GLN A 320 5.10 14.67 -2.71
CA GLN A 320 4.63 14.56 -1.33
C GLN A 320 3.15 14.89 -1.27
N VAL A 321 2.39 14.05 -0.57
CA VAL A 321 0.96 14.25 -0.34
C VAL A 321 0.63 14.18 1.14
N THR A 322 -0.50 14.75 1.54
CA THR A 322 -1.03 14.59 2.90
C THR A 322 -2.14 13.54 2.92
N ASP A 323 -2.48 13.06 4.12
CA ASP A 323 -3.61 12.13 4.31
C ASP A 323 -4.92 12.77 3.80
N GLU A 324 -5.15 14.05 4.09
CA GLU A 324 -6.32 14.82 3.66
C GLU A 324 -6.43 14.92 2.15
N GLN A 325 -5.31 15.11 1.44
CA GLN A 325 -5.31 15.13 -0.03
C GLN A 325 -5.74 13.78 -0.62
N LEU A 326 -5.38 12.68 0.03
CA LEU A 326 -5.83 11.35 -0.38
C LEU A 326 -7.32 11.13 -0.05
N ARG A 327 -7.89 11.80 0.96
CA ARG A 327 -9.31 11.64 1.33
C ARG A 327 -10.31 11.98 0.23
N GLU A 328 -9.93 12.90 -0.65
CA GLU A 328 -10.82 13.44 -1.69
C GLU A 328 -10.74 12.71 -3.03
N VAL A 329 -9.79 11.78 -3.21
CA VAL A 329 -9.52 11.15 -4.51
C VAL A 329 -10.21 9.81 -4.71
N ILE A 330 -10.41 9.47 -5.99
CA ILE A 330 -10.91 8.18 -6.47
C ILE A 330 -9.79 7.43 -7.16
N PHE A 331 -9.16 6.57 -6.40
CA PHE A 331 -8.26 5.54 -6.86
C PHE A 331 -9.01 4.21 -6.94
N GLY A 332 -9.10 3.65 -8.14
CA GLY A 332 -9.92 2.48 -8.41
C GLY A 332 -9.32 1.53 -9.42
N ASP A 333 -8.01 1.61 -9.66
CA ASP A 333 -7.29 0.79 -10.62
C ASP A 333 -6.39 -0.23 -9.90
N PRO A 334 -6.83 -1.50 -9.76
CA PRO A 334 -6.06 -2.54 -9.08
C PRO A 334 -4.67 -2.80 -9.70
N GLU A 335 -4.48 -2.48 -10.98
CA GLU A 335 -3.17 -2.60 -11.64
C GLU A 335 -2.12 -1.70 -10.98
N MET A 336 -2.55 -0.59 -10.38
CA MET A 336 -1.67 0.33 -9.67
C MET A 336 -1.18 -0.23 -8.33
N HIS A 337 -1.79 -1.31 -7.83
CA HIS A 337 -1.43 -1.91 -6.54
C HIS A 337 -0.30 -2.95 -6.63
N HIS A 338 0.15 -3.34 -7.82
CA HIS A 338 1.18 -4.39 -7.92
C HIS A 338 2.52 -3.95 -7.32
N MET A 339 3.10 -4.76 -6.43
CA MET A 339 4.41 -4.47 -5.83
C MET A 339 5.52 -4.37 -6.89
N ASP A 340 5.44 -5.12 -7.98
CA ASP A 340 6.37 -4.99 -9.11
C ASP A 340 6.33 -3.58 -9.74
N LEU A 341 5.14 -2.99 -9.86
CA LEU A 341 4.99 -1.62 -10.35
C LEU A 341 5.61 -0.61 -9.38
N TYR A 342 5.35 -0.77 -8.07
CA TYR A 342 6.01 0.03 -7.04
C TYR A 342 7.53 -0.05 -7.15
N LYS A 343 8.08 -1.26 -7.20
CA LYS A 343 9.51 -1.50 -7.29
C LYS A 343 10.12 -0.84 -8.53
N ARG A 344 9.51 -1.04 -9.71
CA ARG A 344 9.97 -0.44 -10.96
C ARG A 344 10.02 1.09 -10.88
N ARG A 345 8.93 1.72 -10.42
CA ARG A 345 8.85 3.18 -10.27
C ARG A 345 9.89 3.73 -9.29
N ILE A 346 10.14 3.00 -8.20
CA ILE A 346 11.17 3.36 -7.22
C ILE A 346 12.57 3.27 -7.83
N ASP A 347 12.87 2.19 -8.55
CA ASP A 347 14.17 2.00 -9.20
C ASP A 347 14.44 3.11 -10.22
N GLU A 348 13.46 3.44 -11.06
CA GLU A 348 13.54 4.54 -12.03
C GLU A 348 13.88 5.87 -11.34
N LEU A 349 13.19 6.19 -10.23
CA LEU A 349 13.42 7.42 -9.48
C LEU A 349 14.77 7.42 -8.76
N ALA A 350 15.20 6.29 -8.21
CA ALA A 350 16.49 6.15 -7.54
C ALA A 350 17.65 6.28 -8.54
N ILE A 351 17.55 5.64 -9.70
CA ILE A 351 18.52 5.76 -10.80
C ILE A 351 18.60 7.21 -11.28
N ALA A 352 17.47 7.87 -11.48
CA ALA A 352 17.43 9.27 -11.89
C ALA A 352 18.06 10.20 -10.83
N ALA A 353 17.85 9.92 -9.54
CA ALA A 353 18.49 10.66 -8.46
C ALA A 353 20.02 10.51 -8.51
N VAL A 354 20.54 9.30 -8.70
CA VAL A 354 21.99 9.04 -8.76
C VAL A 354 22.65 9.62 -10.00
N THR A 355 22.02 9.49 -11.16
CA THR A 355 22.58 9.91 -12.45
C THR A 355 22.43 11.40 -12.73
N GLY A 356 21.64 12.13 -11.92
CA GLY A 356 21.25 13.51 -12.20
C GLY A 356 20.39 13.65 -13.46
N ALA A 357 19.98 12.54 -14.09
CA ALA A 357 19.12 12.54 -15.25
C ALA A 357 17.71 12.96 -14.84
N LYS A 358 17.10 13.85 -15.61
CA LYS A 358 15.64 14.03 -15.52
C LYS A 358 15.04 12.70 -15.99
N VAL A 359 14.25 12.04 -15.12
CA VAL A 359 13.45 10.85 -15.48
C VAL A 359 12.83 11.11 -16.85
N SER A 360 13.15 10.27 -17.83
CA SER A 360 12.85 10.48 -19.26
C SER A 360 11.39 10.26 -19.58
#